data_AF-A0A2X2W8H4-F1
#
_entry.id   AF-A0A2X2W8H4-F1
#
_cell.length_a   1.000
_cell.length_b   1.000
_cell.length_c   1.000
_cell.angle_alpha   90.00
_cell.angle_beta   90.00
_cell.angle_gamma   90.00
#
_symmetry.space_group_name_H-M   'P 1'
#
loop_
_entity.id
_entity.type
_entity.pdbx_description
1 polymer ?
#
loop_
_entity_poly.entity_id
_entity_poly.type
_entity_poly.pdbx_seq_one_letter_code
_entity_poly.pdbx_strand_id
1 'polypeptide(L)'
;MTTTPAQRIGGWLLGPLAWLLVALLSASLALLLYATALATPQTFHMLSEQSTGNLLLWGVSFITAIAMWYYTLWLTIAFFKRRHLRA
;
A
#
# COMPACT_ATOMS: atom_id res chain seq x y z
N MET A 1 -31.51 -34.02 13.30
CA MET A 1 -30.61 -33.01 13.90
C MET A 1 -29.96 -32.24 12.77
N THR A 2 -30.46 -31.05 12.46
CA THR A 2 -29.92 -30.19 11.40
C THR A 2 -28.73 -29.42 11.94
N THR A 3 -27.52 -29.87 11.62
CA THR A 3 -26.29 -29.10 11.86
C THR A 3 -26.22 -27.99 10.83
N THR A 4 -26.73 -26.81 11.16
CA THR A 4 -26.40 -25.59 10.40
C THR A 4 -25.02 -25.16 10.89
N PRO A 5 -23.92 -25.31 10.11
CA PRO A 5 -22.68 -24.68 10.49
C PRO A 5 -22.92 -23.17 10.38
N ALA A 6 -23.00 -22.50 11.53
CA ALA A 6 -23.11 -21.06 11.62
C ALA A 6 -21.90 -20.42 10.93
N GLN A 7 -22.09 -19.96 9.68
CA GLN A 7 -21.43 -18.84 9.01
C GLN A 7 -20.08 -18.35 9.61
N ARG A 8 -19.02 -19.18 9.66
CA ARG A 8 -17.66 -18.76 10.11
C ARG A 8 -16.86 -18.03 9.03
N ILE A 9 -17.49 -17.61 7.94
CA ILE A 9 -16.85 -16.96 6.79
C ILE A 9 -16.33 -15.56 7.17
N GLY A 10 -16.93 -14.91 8.20
CA GLY A 10 -16.42 -13.64 8.73
C GLY A 10 -15.05 -13.74 9.41
N GLY A 11 -14.73 -14.89 10.02
CA GLY A 11 -13.45 -15.10 10.72
C GLY A 11 -12.25 -15.33 9.78
N TRP A 12 -12.48 -15.93 8.61
CA TRP A 12 -11.45 -16.11 7.57
C TRP A 12 -11.16 -14.82 6.77
N LEU A 13 -12.08 -13.84 6.79
CA LEU A 13 -11.90 -12.56 6.09
C LEU A 13 -11.03 -11.55 6.87
N LEU A 14 -10.76 -11.80 8.15
CA LEU A 14 -9.88 -10.97 8.98
C LEU A 14 -8.41 -11.08 8.54
N GLY A 15 -7.97 -12.25 8.07
CA GLY A 15 -6.61 -12.45 7.57
C GLY A 15 -6.27 -11.52 6.40
N PRO A 16 -7.06 -11.52 5.30
CA PRO A 16 -6.89 -10.60 4.17
C PRO A 16 -6.98 -9.13 4.56
N LEU A 17 -7.85 -8.79 5.52
CA LEU A 17 -8.01 -7.41 5.99
C LEU A 17 -6.80 -6.92 6.80
N ALA A 18 -6.29 -7.74 7.71
CA ALA A 18 -5.07 -7.44 8.44
C ALA A 18 -3.87 -7.27 7.49
N TRP A 19 -3.78 -8.13 6.47
CA TRP A 19 -2.73 -8.04 5.46
C TRP A 19 -2.85 -6.74 4.62
N LEU A 20 -4.06 -6.33 4.22
CA LEU A 20 -4.27 -5.06 3.52
C LEU A 20 -3.87 -3.84 4.37
N LEU A 21 -4.18 -3.85 5.67
CA LEU A 21 -3.75 -2.79 6.58
C LEU A 21 -2.22 -2.73 6.71
N VAL A 22 -1.56 -3.88 6.84
CA VAL A 22 -0.09 -3.96 6.88
C VAL A 22 0.52 -3.50 5.55
N ALA A 23 -0.06 -3.89 4.41
CA ALA A 23 0.38 -3.44 3.10
C ALA A 23 0.24 -1.92 2.93
N LEU A 24 -0.88 -1.34 3.39
CA LEU A 24 -1.10 0.10 3.36
C LEU A 24 -0.14 0.85 4.29
N LEU A 25 0.16 0.30 5.46
CA LEU A 25 1.13 0.85 6.39
C LEU A 25 2.55 0.79 5.81
N SER A 26 2.93 -0.34 5.21
CA SER A 26 4.23 -0.52 4.55
C SER A 26 4.40 0.42 3.36
N ALA A 27 3.37 0.59 2.54
CA ALA A 27 3.40 1.52 1.41
C ALA A 27 3.45 2.99 1.88
N SER A 28 2.73 3.34 2.95
CA SER A 28 2.83 4.66 3.58
C SER A 28 4.22 4.92 4.15
N LEU A 29 4.83 3.91 4.78
CA LEU A 29 6.20 3.99 5.29
C LEU A 29 7.20 4.16 4.14
N ALA A 30 7.05 3.42 3.03
CA ALA A 30 7.91 3.55 1.86
C ALA A 30 7.82 4.95 1.24
N LEU A 31 6.61 5.54 1.15
CA LEU A 31 6.41 6.92 0.71
C LEU A 31 7.07 7.92 1.66
N LEU A 32 6.97 7.68 2.97
CA LEU A 32 7.59 8.53 3.99
C LEU A 32 9.11 8.44 3.92
N LEU A 33 9.66 7.24 3.72
CA LEU A 33 11.09 7.03 3.49
C LEU A 33 11.56 7.75 2.22
N TYR A 34 10.79 7.63 1.12
CA TYR A 34 11.06 8.41 -0.10
C TYR A 34 11.07 9.92 0.21
N ALA A 35 10.06 10.44 0.90
CA ALA A 35 10.00 11.86 1.26
C ALA A 35 11.18 12.30 2.15
N THR A 36 11.60 11.48 3.11
CA THR A 36 12.80 11.76 3.93
C THR A 36 14.08 11.66 3.10
N ALA A 37 14.13 10.77 2.11
CA ALA A 37 15.24 10.68 1.18
C ALA A 37 15.32 11.94 0.31
N LEU A 38 14.18 12.51 -0.13
CA LEU A 38 14.18 13.85 -0.75
C LEU A 38 14.65 14.92 0.24
N ALA A 39 14.29 14.87 1.51
CA ALA A 39 14.73 15.88 2.48
C ALA A 39 16.22 15.78 2.85
N THR A 40 16.87 14.64 2.53
CA THR A 40 18.25 14.38 2.92
C THR A 40 19.21 14.90 1.84
N PRO A 41 20.14 15.82 2.19
CA PRO A 41 21.05 16.41 1.21
C PRO A 41 22.03 15.41 0.58
N GLN A 42 22.33 14.30 1.27
CA GLN A 42 23.16 13.21 0.75
C GLN A 42 22.52 12.54 -0.47
N THR A 43 21.19 12.42 -0.48
CA THR A 43 20.45 11.79 -1.58
C THR A 43 20.43 12.70 -2.79
N PHE A 44 20.27 14.01 -2.60
CA PHE A 44 20.43 15.00 -3.69
C PHE A 44 21.82 14.96 -4.32
N HIS A 45 22.88 14.83 -3.51
CA HIS A 45 24.24 14.72 -4.01
C HIS A 45 24.41 13.47 -4.90
N MET A 46 23.92 12.31 -4.44
CA MET A 46 23.96 11.08 -5.22
C MET A 46 23.06 11.10 -6.47
N LEU A 47 21.90 11.76 -6.42
CA LEU A 47 21.05 11.96 -7.59
C LEU A 47 21.67 12.92 -8.60
N SER A 48 22.39 13.95 -8.14
CA SER A 48 23.09 14.90 -9.01
C SER A 48 24.31 14.29 -9.70
N GLU A 49 24.94 13.29 -9.07
CA GLU A 49 26.01 12.48 -9.69
C GLU A 49 25.46 11.36 -10.58
N GLN A 50 24.17 11.06 -10.52
CA GLN A 50 23.54 10.03 -11.35
C GLN A 50 23.12 10.55 -12.74
N SER A 51 23.14 9.64 -13.70
CA SER A 51 22.72 9.94 -15.08
C SER A 51 21.25 10.36 -15.14
N THR A 52 20.91 11.22 -16.11
CA THR A 52 19.55 11.71 -16.35
C THR A 52 18.51 10.58 -16.49
N GLY A 53 18.92 9.43 -17.01
CA GLY A 53 18.07 8.24 -17.12
C GLY A 53 17.69 7.64 -15.75
N ASN A 54 18.60 7.67 -14.78
CA ASN A 54 18.33 7.19 -13.43
C ASN A 54 17.40 8.13 -12.66
N LEU A 55 17.52 9.45 -12.91
CA LEU A 55 16.62 10.45 -12.35
C LEU A 55 15.18 10.29 -12.88
N LEU A 56 15.03 9.99 -14.18
CA LEU A 56 13.75 9.63 -14.79
C LEU A 56 13.18 8.35 -14.18
N LEU A 57 13.97 7.28 -14.07
CA LEU A 57 13.54 6.02 -13.45
C LEU A 57 13.11 6.20 -12.00
N TRP A 58 13.81 7.06 -11.25
CA TRP A 58 13.46 7.40 -9.87
C TRP A 58 12.12 8.14 -9.80
N GLY A 59 11.90 9.12 -10.69
CA GLY A 59 10.60 9.80 -10.80
C GLY A 59 9.45 8.86 -11.20
N VAL A 60 9.68 7.97 -12.18
CA VAL A 60 8.70 6.95 -12.60
C VAL A 60 8.40 5.97 -11.46
N SER A 61 9.42 5.56 -10.70
CA SER A 61 9.25 4.68 -9.54
C SER A 61 8.41 5.35 -8.46
N PHE A 62 8.63 6.64 -8.21
CA PHE A 62 7.85 7.42 -7.27
C PHE A 62 6.37 7.53 -7.68
N ILE A 63 6.10 7.85 -8.96
CA ILE A 63 4.73 7.90 -9.49
C ILE A 63 4.05 6.53 -9.40
N THR A 64 4.78 5.46 -9.75
CA THR A 64 4.28 4.09 -9.67
C THR A 64 3.97 3.69 -8.23
N ALA A 65 4.81 4.09 -7.27
CA ALA A 65 4.57 3.87 -5.85
C ALA A 65 3.29 4.58 -5.37
N ILE A 66 3.05 5.82 -5.79
CA ILE A 66 1.81 6.56 -5.49
C ILE A 66 0.60 5.85 -6.10
N ALA A 67 0.69 5.42 -7.36
CA ALA A 67 -0.39 4.68 -8.03
C ALA A 67 -0.72 3.37 -7.29
N MET A 68 0.30 2.62 -6.88
CA MET A 68 0.14 1.37 -6.13
C MET A 68 -0.42 1.62 -4.71
N TRP A 69 0.00 2.70 -4.05
CA TRP A 69 -0.54 3.11 -2.75
C TRP A 69 -2.02 3.46 -2.86
N TYR A 70 -2.40 4.27 -3.85
CA TYR A 70 -3.80 4.63 -4.09
C TYR A 70 -4.66 3.40 -4.40
N TYR A 71 -4.13 2.47 -5.21
CA TYR A 71 -4.80 1.21 -5.51
C TYR A 71 -4.99 0.32 -4.26
N THR A 72 -3.99 0.27 -3.37
CA THR A 72 -4.08 -0.48 -2.10
C THR A 72 -5.11 0.15 -1.15
N LEU A 73 -5.16 1.48 -1.10
CA LEU A 73 -6.15 2.24 -0.32
C LEU A 73 -7.56 1.98 -0.87
N TRP A 74 -7.73 2.03 -2.20
CA TRP A 74 -8.98 1.70 -2.87
C TRP A 74 -9.43 0.27 -2.59
N LEU A 75 -8.53 -0.72 -2.68
CA LEU A 75 -8.82 -2.12 -2.34
C LEU A 75 -9.28 -2.24 -0.89
N THR A 76 -8.60 -1.57 0.03
CA THR A 76 -8.96 -1.56 1.47
C THR A 76 -10.38 -1.00 1.64
N ILE A 77 -10.70 0.15 1.05
CA ILE A 77 -12.05 0.74 1.10
C ILE A 77 -13.10 -0.19 0.46
N ALA A 78 -12.82 -0.74 -0.72
CA ALA A 78 -13.72 -1.64 -1.44
C ALA A 78 -14.02 -2.91 -0.61
N PHE A 79 -13.01 -3.43 0.10
CA PHE A 79 -13.17 -4.57 1.01
C PHE A 79 -14.07 -4.21 2.20
N PHE A 80 -13.86 -3.05 2.82
CA PHE A 80 -14.71 -2.54 3.90
C PHE A 80 -16.16 -2.28 3.43
N LYS A 81 -16.34 -1.69 2.25
CA LYS A 81 -17.67 -1.46 1.64
C LYS A 81 -18.41 -2.77 1.37
N ARG A 82 -17.70 -3.80 0.88
CA ARG A 82 -18.27 -5.16 0.71
C ARG A 82 -18.64 -5.81 2.05
N ARG A 83 -17.93 -5.49 3.15
CA ARG A 83 -18.26 -5.95 4.51
C ARG A 83 -19.56 -5.34 5.03
N HIS A 84 -19.77 -4.04 4.80
CA HIS A 84 -20.94 -3.30 5.32
C HIS A 84 -22.23 -3.66 4.57
N LEU A 85 -22.14 -4.12 3.31
CA LEU A 85 -23.30 -4.56 2.53
C LEU A 85 -23.76 -5.99 2.85
N ARG A 86 -23.03 -6.76 3.67
CA ARG A 86 -23.35 -8.16 4.03
C ARG A 86 -23.56 -8.38 5.53
N ALA A 87 -23.54 -7.32 6.33
CA ALA A 87 -23.88 -7.32 7.75
C ALA A 87 -25.26 -6.67 7.93
#